data_AF-A0A943UL08-F1
#
_entry.id   AF-A0A943UL08-F1
#
_cell.length_a   1.000
_cell.length_b   1.000
_cell.length_c   1.000
_cell.angle_alpha   90.00
_cell.angle_beta   90.00
_cell.angle_gamma   90.00
#
_symmetry.space_group_name_H-M   'P 1'
#
loop_
_entity.id
_entity.type
_entity.pdbx_description
1 polymer ?
#
loop_
_entity_poly.entity_id
_entity_poly.type
_entity_poly.pdbx_seq_one_letter_code
_entity_poly.pdbx_strand_id
1 'polypeptide(L)'
;MILTKQLFLSIAILLASHLSLSAQSDAWRPSEHYTNMVTQFENRNDIDTSTIVMLGNSLTEFGGDWSEKLGRPGIVNYGIMGDNTQGMLRRLYQITPHHPKAIFLMVGTNDVTGEETDEEIFEKCRSVIDAIRTQTPQTRLLVQSLLPVNLEVKLWKILEGQEAKIVDINHRLQDYCERQQLTFINLHPLFTTEDGLTMRADLTTDGLHINEAGYRIWACVLQPYLEEILTDQ
;
A
#
# COMPACT_ATOMS: atom_id res chain seq x y z
N MET A 1 22.84 70.53 -43.65
CA MET A 1 23.75 69.83 -42.73
C MET A 1 23.09 68.51 -42.33
N ILE A 2 23.50 67.41 -42.98
CA ILE A 2 23.65 66.02 -42.45
C ILE A 2 22.37 65.36 -41.85
N LEU A 3 21.93 64.13 -42.15
CA LEU A 3 22.13 63.11 -43.18
C LEU A 3 21.07 62.03 -42.86
N THR A 4 20.66 61.29 -43.89
CA THR A 4 19.95 60.00 -43.86
C THR A 4 20.69 58.91 -43.06
N LYS A 5 19.96 57.88 -42.54
CA LYS A 5 20.29 56.42 -42.52
C LYS A 5 19.39 55.64 -41.54
N GLN A 6 18.57 54.70 -42.04
CA GLN A 6 18.76 53.23 -42.00
C GLN A 6 18.61 52.63 -40.59
N LEU A 7 17.56 51.84 -40.33
CA LEU A 7 17.42 50.38 -40.56
C LEU A 7 17.95 49.59 -39.35
N PHE A 8 17.32 48.42 -39.15
CA PHE A 8 17.72 47.27 -38.31
C PHE A 8 16.91 47.02 -37.04
N LEU A 9 15.76 46.36 -37.25
CA LEU A 9 15.57 44.96 -36.84
C LEU A 9 16.24 44.58 -35.52
N SER A 10 15.54 44.76 -34.40
CA SER A 10 15.88 44.09 -33.15
C SER A 10 14.99 42.87 -32.96
N ILE A 11 15.22 41.85 -33.80
CA ILE A 11 14.94 40.46 -33.42
C ILE A 11 15.93 40.15 -32.30
N ALA A 12 15.56 40.49 -31.07
CA ALA A 12 16.28 40.09 -29.88
C ALA A 12 15.59 38.83 -29.33
N ILE A 13 15.83 37.73 -30.05
CA ILE A 13 16.16 36.43 -29.50
C ILE A 13 15.28 36.01 -28.30
N LEU A 14 14.17 35.33 -28.61
CA LEU A 14 13.62 34.30 -27.74
C LEU A 14 14.69 33.20 -27.56
N LEU A 15 15.69 33.46 -26.71
CA LEU A 15 16.41 32.42 -26.00
C LEU A 15 15.52 32.08 -24.81
N ALA A 16 14.43 31.36 -25.10
CA ALA A 16 13.87 30.45 -24.13
C ALA A 16 15.02 29.48 -23.80
N SER A 17 15.77 29.82 -22.76
CA SER A 17 16.62 28.87 -22.09
C SER A 17 15.68 27.78 -21.61
N HIS A 18 15.60 26.73 -22.42
CA HIS A 18 15.15 25.43 -21.99
C HIS A 18 16.16 24.97 -20.93
N LEU A 19 16.04 25.51 -19.72
CA LEU A 19 16.38 24.76 -18.52
C LEU A 19 15.48 23.55 -18.59
N SER A 20 16.00 22.51 -19.24
CA SER A 20 15.57 21.15 -19.03
C SER A 20 15.88 20.90 -17.57
N LEU A 21 14.94 21.26 -16.71
CA LEU A 21 14.88 20.74 -15.36
C LEU A 21 14.71 19.25 -15.57
N SER A 22 15.83 18.54 -15.66
CA SER A 22 15.83 17.12 -15.38
C SER A 22 15.41 17.05 -13.92
N ALA A 23 14.09 16.95 -13.70
CA ALA A 23 13.59 16.29 -12.52
C ALA A 23 14.27 14.94 -12.57
N GLN A 24 15.36 14.81 -11.82
CA GLN A 24 16.00 13.54 -11.59
C GLN A 24 14.96 12.79 -10.77
N SER A 25 14.04 12.09 -11.45
CA SER A 25 13.10 11.22 -10.80
C SER A 25 13.97 10.25 -10.02
N ASP A 26 13.91 10.27 -8.69
CA ASP A 26 14.53 9.24 -7.88
C ASP A 26 14.00 7.91 -8.38
N ALA A 27 14.84 7.22 -9.16
CA ALA A 27 14.43 6.02 -9.85
C ALA A 27 14.09 5.00 -8.76
N TRP A 28 12.83 4.54 -8.75
CA TRP A 28 12.41 3.47 -7.84
C TRP A 28 13.31 2.25 -8.01
N ARG A 29 13.91 1.81 -6.89
CA ARG A 29 14.87 0.71 -6.84
C ARG A 29 14.31 -0.40 -5.95
N PRO A 30 13.83 -1.52 -6.53
CA PRO A 30 13.34 -2.63 -5.73
C PRO A 30 14.49 -3.30 -4.99
N SER A 31 14.17 -3.91 -3.84
CA SER A 31 15.10 -4.83 -3.18
C SER A 31 15.26 -6.13 -3.98
N GLU A 32 16.31 -6.89 -3.68
CA GLU A 32 16.50 -8.23 -4.24
C GLU A 32 15.33 -9.13 -3.86
N HIS A 33 14.88 -9.08 -2.59
CA HIS A 33 13.72 -9.82 -2.11
C HIS A 33 12.45 -9.50 -2.92
N TYR A 34 12.16 -8.21 -3.12
CA TYR A 34 11.02 -7.80 -3.94
C TYR A 34 11.10 -8.39 -5.34
N THR A 35 12.26 -8.29 -5.98
CA THR A 35 12.48 -8.79 -7.35
C THR A 35 12.24 -10.29 -7.41
N ASN A 36 12.77 -11.05 -6.44
CA ASN A 36 12.58 -12.49 -6.35
C ASN A 36 11.11 -12.87 -6.15
N MET A 37 10.39 -12.16 -5.27
CA MET A 37 8.97 -12.42 -5.01
C MET A 37 8.09 -12.12 -6.22
N VAL A 38 8.34 -11.00 -6.93
CA VAL A 38 7.65 -10.70 -8.19
C VAL A 38 7.86 -11.82 -9.19
N THR A 39 9.10 -12.27 -9.43
CA THR A 39 9.37 -13.39 -10.34
C THR A 39 8.69 -14.70 -9.89
N GLN A 40 8.62 -14.98 -8.59
CA GLN A 40 7.89 -16.14 -8.10
C GLN A 40 6.39 -16.04 -8.41
N PHE A 41 5.77 -14.89 -8.15
CA PHE A 41 4.34 -14.66 -8.41
C PHE A 41 3.98 -14.75 -9.89
N GLU A 42 4.86 -14.33 -10.81
CA GLU A 42 4.63 -14.51 -12.26
C GLU A 42 4.44 -15.98 -12.67
N ASN A 43 4.97 -16.91 -11.87
CA ASN A 43 4.96 -18.33 -12.18
C ASN A 43 3.86 -19.12 -11.42
N ARG A 44 3.08 -18.49 -10.54
CA ARG A 44 2.18 -19.21 -9.61
C ARG A 44 0.88 -19.72 -10.23
N ASN A 45 0.33 -19.09 -11.26
CA ASN A 45 -0.94 -19.48 -11.92
C ASN A 45 -2.06 -19.91 -10.94
N ASP A 46 -2.15 -19.25 -9.79
CA ASP A 46 -3.02 -19.61 -8.64
C ASP A 46 -4.17 -18.61 -8.41
N ILE A 47 -4.34 -17.66 -9.34
CA ILE A 47 -5.43 -16.67 -9.31
C ILE A 47 -6.42 -16.95 -10.44
N ASP A 48 -7.67 -17.17 -10.05
CA ASP A 48 -8.85 -17.14 -10.92
C ASP A 48 -10.02 -16.43 -10.22
N THR A 49 -11.20 -16.45 -10.84
CA THR A 49 -12.41 -15.78 -10.34
C THR A 49 -12.96 -16.33 -9.02
N SER A 50 -12.44 -17.43 -8.51
CA SER A 50 -12.78 -18.01 -7.21
C SER A 50 -11.75 -17.68 -6.12
N THR A 51 -10.55 -17.24 -6.49
CA THR A 51 -9.43 -16.96 -5.59
C THR A 51 -9.64 -15.68 -4.78
N ILE A 52 -9.22 -15.69 -3.53
CA ILE A 52 -9.10 -14.51 -2.66
C ILE A 52 -7.61 -14.18 -2.50
N VAL A 53 -7.24 -12.92 -2.67
CA VAL A 53 -5.84 -12.48 -2.63
C VAL A 53 -5.60 -11.62 -1.40
N MET A 54 -4.60 -11.99 -0.60
CA MET A 54 -4.03 -11.14 0.44
C MET A 54 -2.92 -10.30 -0.16
N LEU A 55 -3.18 -9.03 -0.44
CA LEU A 55 -2.24 -8.10 -1.08
C LEU A 55 -1.68 -7.12 -0.06
N GLY A 56 -0.35 -7.09 0.09
CA GLY A 56 0.29 -6.13 0.98
C GLY A 56 1.80 -6.25 1.05
N ASN A 57 2.35 -5.91 2.21
CA ASN A 57 3.80 -5.81 2.44
C ASN A 57 4.33 -6.96 3.33
N SER A 58 5.37 -6.72 4.14
CA SER A 58 5.93 -7.72 5.07
C SER A 58 4.91 -8.25 6.07
N LEU A 59 3.99 -7.41 6.55
CA LEU A 59 2.91 -7.84 7.45
C LEU A 59 1.98 -8.85 6.77
N THR A 60 1.80 -8.77 5.46
CA THR A 60 1.01 -9.75 4.70
C THR A 60 1.85 -10.98 4.37
N GLU A 61 3.11 -10.79 3.96
CA GLU A 61 4.03 -11.88 3.60
C GLU A 61 4.26 -12.82 4.78
N PHE A 62 4.60 -12.27 5.95
CA PHE A 62 4.88 -13.04 7.16
C PHE A 62 3.64 -13.71 7.75
N GLY A 63 2.44 -13.38 7.24
CA GLY A 63 1.22 -14.15 7.47
C GLY A 63 1.25 -15.55 6.85
N GLY A 64 2.22 -15.90 6.00
CA GLY A 64 2.40 -17.26 5.50
C GLY A 64 1.17 -17.78 4.74
N ASP A 65 0.68 -18.97 5.10
CA ASP A 65 -0.50 -19.57 4.48
C ASP A 65 -1.81 -19.00 5.07
N TRP A 66 -2.38 -18.03 4.37
CA TRP A 66 -3.67 -17.44 4.73
C TRP A 66 -4.85 -18.38 4.52
N SER A 67 -4.73 -19.40 3.65
CA SER A 67 -5.77 -20.43 3.52
C SER A 67 -5.85 -21.28 4.79
N GLU A 68 -4.70 -21.66 5.36
CA GLU A 68 -4.65 -22.37 6.65
C GLU A 68 -5.17 -21.47 7.79
N LYS A 69 -4.68 -20.22 7.88
CA LYS A 69 -5.06 -19.30 8.97
C LYS A 69 -6.56 -18.96 8.97
N LEU A 70 -7.20 -18.90 7.80
CA LEU A 70 -8.63 -18.62 7.67
C LEU A 70 -9.48 -19.88 7.53
N GLY A 71 -8.87 -21.07 7.50
CA GLY A 71 -9.58 -22.35 7.40
C GLY A 71 -10.32 -22.54 6.07
N ARG A 72 -9.82 -21.94 4.98
CA ARG A 72 -10.48 -21.92 3.68
C ARG A 72 -9.45 -22.02 2.54
N PRO A 73 -9.54 -23.03 1.65
CA PRO A 73 -8.68 -23.08 0.47
C PRO A 73 -9.00 -21.95 -0.51
N GLY A 74 -8.02 -21.60 -1.33
CA GLY A 74 -8.18 -20.58 -2.38
C GLY A 74 -7.88 -19.16 -1.90
N ILE A 75 -7.14 -19.01 -0.80
CA ILE A 75 -6.63 -17.73 -0.30
C ILE A 75 -5.12 -17.69 -0.50
N VAL A 76 -4.65 -16.81 -1.39
CA VAL A 76 -3.24 -16.74 -1.79
C VAL A 76 -2.56 -15.52 -1.18
N ASN A 77 -1.28 -15.69 -0.80
CA ASN A 77 -0.47 -14.63 -0.22
C ASN A 77 0.35 -13.92 -1.29
N TYR A 78 0.03 -12.65 -1.52
CA TYR A 78 0.72 -11.72 -2.41
C TYR A 78 1.33 -10.54 -1.62
N GLY A 79 1.78 -10.81 -0.39
CA GLY A 79 2.61 -9.91 0.41
C GLY A 79 4.07 -9.90 -0.04
N ILE A 80 4.72 -8.73 0.01
CA ILE A 80 6.16 -8.61 -0.26
C ILE A 80 6.82 -7.67 0.77
N MET A 81 7.86 -8.13 1.46
CA MET A 81 8.63 -7.37 2.43
C MET A 81 9.28 -6.15 1.79
N GLY A 82 9.11 -5.00 2.44
CA GLY A 82 9.60 -3.70 1.95
C GLY A 82 8.76 -3.10 0.81
N ASP A 83 7.70 -3.77 0.35
CA ASP A 83 6.86 -3.26 -0.72
C ASP A 83 6.03 -2.05 -0.28
N ASN A 84 6.02 -1.03 -1.12
CA ASN A 84 5.35 0.24 -0.90
C ASN A 84 4.29 0.46 -1.99
N THR A 85 3.55 1.56 -1.94
CA THR A 85 2.51 1.87 -2.92
C THR A 85 3.00 1.79 -4.38
N GLN A 86 4.22 2.26 -4.65
CA GLN A 86 4.79 2.24 -5.99
C GLN A 86 5.14 0.83 -6.47
N GLY A 87 5.69 -0.02 -5.61
CA GLY A 87 5.94 -1.43 -5.94
C GLY A 87 4.63 -2.19 -6.17
N MET A 88 3.64 -2.02 -5.28
CA MET A 88 2.32 -2.62 -5.45
C MET A 88 1.68 -2.26 -6.80
N LEU A 89 1.68 -0.98 -7.20
CA LEU A 89 1.18 -0.54 -8.51
C LEU A 89 1.86 -1.27 -9.67
N ARG A 90 3.19 -1.45 -9.59
CA ARG A 90 3.97 -2.10 -10.65
C ARG A 90 3.68 -3.58 -10.81
N ARG A 91 3.12 -4.24 -9.79
CA ARG A 91 2.85 -5.69 -9.80
C ARG A 91 1.37 -6.06 -9.80
N LEU A 92 0.46 -5.09 -9.88
CA LEU A 92 -0.98 -5.36 -10.02
C LEU A 92 -1.32 -6.23 -11.23
N TYR A 93 -0.53 -6.17 -12.30
CA TYR A 93 -0.70 -7.01 -13.50
C TYR A 93 -0.64 -8.52 -13.21
N GLN A 94 -0.07 -8.93 -12.08
CA GLN A 94 -0.01 -10.32 -11.66
C GLN A 94 -1.33 -10.81 -11.04
N ILE A 95 -2.25 -9.89 -10.73
CA ILE A 95 -3.47 -10.15 -9.96
C ILE A 95 -4.70 -9.72 -10.75
N THR A 96 -4.78 -8.45 -11.13
CA THR A 96 -6.02 -7.82 -11.64
C THR A 96 -6.54 -8.42 -12.95
N PRO A 97 -5.72 -8.88 -13.92
CA PRO A 97 -6.23 -9.51 -15.14
C PRO A 97 -6.97 -10.84 -14.91
N HIS A 98 -6.76 -11.46 -13.74
CA HIS A 98 -7.37 -12.74 -13.38
C HIS A 98 -8.71 -12.59 -12.66
N HIS A 99 -9.14 -11.36 -12.39
CA HIS A 99 -10.41 -11.04 -11.77
C HIS A 99 -10.71 -11.85 -10.50
N PRO A 100 -9.84 -11.82 -9.47
CA PRO A 100 -10.05 -12.59 -8.26
C PRO A 100 -11.39 -12.25 -7.61
N LYS A 101 -11.93 -13.21 -6.85
CA LYS A 101 -13.19 -13.03 -6.12
C LYS A 101 -13.12 -11.83 -5.18
N ALA A 102 -12.02 -11.75 -4.42
CA ALA A 102 -11.78 -10.64 -3.51
C ALA A 102 -10.29 -10.34 -3.34
N ILE A 103 -9.99 -9.11 -2.93
CA ILE A 103 -8.66 -8.67 -2.49
C ILE A 103 -8.80 -8.05 -1.10
N PHE A 104 -8.07 -8.59 -0.13
CA PHE A 104 -7.79 -7.94 1.15
C PHE A 104 -6.49 -7.16 1.01
N LEU A 105 -6.57 -5.82 1.06
CA LEU A 105 -5.47 -4.91 0.79
C LEU A 105 -4.99 -4.21 2.06
N MET A 106 -3.70 -4.32 2.40
CA MET A 106 -3.03 -3.39 3.33
C MET A 106 -1.94 -2.64 2.56
N VAL A 107 -2.09 -1.31 2.46
CA VAL A 107 -1.24 -0.46 1.62
C VAL A 107 -0.81 0.80 2.37
N GLY A 108 0.47 1.17 2.30
CA GLY A 108 1.01 2.41 2.85
C GLY A 108 2.01 2.27 4.00
N THR A 109 2.13 1.10 4.66
CA THR A 109 3.00 0.94 5.84
C THR A 109 4.45 1.35 5.60
N ASN A 110 5.03 0.96 4.45
CA ASN A 110 6.43 1.26 4.16
C ASN A 110 6.64 2.69 3.65
N ASP A 111 5.59 3.31 3.10
CA ASP A 111 5.62 4.72 2.65
C ASP A 111 5.77 5.68 3.85
N VAL A 112 5.31 5.29 5.04
CA VAL A 112 5.45 6.05 6.31
C VAL A 112 6.91 6.34 6.69
N THR A 113 7.86 5.54 6.20
CA THR A 113 9.30 5.73 6.49
C THR A 113 9.94 6.92 5.78
N GLY A 114 9.24 7.52 4.81
CA GLY A 114 9.71 8.69 4.06
C GLY A 114 9.42 10.03 4.74
N GLU A 115 9.91 11.11 4.13
CA GLU A 115 9.63 12.49 4.56
C GLU A 115 8.22 12.99 4.18
N GLU A 116 7.47 12.17 3.44
CA GLU A 116 6.16 12.50 2.91
C GLU A 116 5.11 12.65 4.02
N THR A 117 4.20 13.58 3.82
CA THR A 117 3.06 13.83 4.71
C THR A 117 2.07 12.66 4.70
N ASP A 118 1.21 12.59 5.72
CA ASP A 118 0.08 11.66 5.76
C ASP A 118 -0.83 11.79 4.53
N GLU A 119 -1.03 13.02 4.04
CA GLU A 119 -1.82 13.30 2.85
C GLU A 119 -1.18 12.77 1.57
N GLU A 120 0.12 13.00 1.38
CA GLU A 120 0.86 12.48 0.22
C GLU A 120 0.87 10.94 0.19
N ILE A 121 1.08 10.31 1.35
CA ILE A 121 1.02 8.85 1.47
C ILE A 121 -0.40 8.34 1.21
N PHE A 122 -1.41 9.01 1.74
CA PHE A 122 -2.80 8.68 1.44
C PHE A 122 -3.10 8.75 -0.06
N GLU A 123 -2.65 9.78 -0.76
CA GLU A 123 -2.84 9.92 -2.21
C GLU A 123 -2.19 8.78 -3.01
N LYS A 124 -1.03 8.29 -2.55
CA LYS A 124 -0.40 7.09 -3.10
C LYS A 124 -1.21 5.82 -2.82
N CYS A 125 -1.72 5.66 -1.60
CA CYS A 125 -2.58 4.54 -1.24
C CYS A 125 -3.87 4.54 -2.08
N ARG A 126 -4.49 5.72 -2.24
CA ARG A 126 -5.65 5.97 -3.11
C ARG A 126 -5.36 5.53 -4.54
N SER A 127 -4.17 5.85 -5.06
CA SER A 127 -3.76 5.45 -6.41
C SER A 127 -3.74 3.91 -6.59
N VAL A 128 -3.29 3.15 -5.58
CA VAL A 128 -3.34 1.67 -5.60
C VAL A 128 -4.79 1.18 -5.58
N ILE A 129 -5.63 1.74 -4.68
CA ILE A 129 -7.04 1.38 -4.55
C ILE A 129 -7.79 1.63 -5.85
N ASP A 130 -7.61 2.80 -6.46
CA ASP A 130 -8.27 3.20 -7.70
C ASP A 130 -7.81 2.38 -8.90
N ALA A 131 -6.52 2.03 -8.95
CA ALA A 131 -5.98 1.15 -9.97
C ALA A 131 -6.62 -0.24 -9.91
N ILE A 132 -6.74 -0.83 -8.71
CA ILE A 132 -7.40 -2.14 -8.54
C ILE A 132 -8.87 -2.06 -8.99
N ARG A 133 -9.62 -1.06 -8.53
CA ARG A 133 -11.04 -0.88 -8.90
C ARG A 133 -11.24 -0.68 -10.39
N THR A 134 -10.32 0.04 -11.04
CA THR A 134 -10.39 0.29 -12.48
C THR A 134 -10.04 -0.95 -13.29
N GLN A 135 -9.01 -1.69 -12.88
CA GLN A 135 -8.51 -2.85 -13.61
C GLN A 135 -9.37 -4.11 -13.41
N THR A 136 -10.02 -4.25 -12.26
CA THR A 136 -10.89 -5.39 -11.95
C THR A 136 -12.16 -4.98 -11.18
N PRO A 137 -13.10 -4.29 -11.83
CA PRO A 137 -14.25 -3.68 -11.14
C PRO A 137 -15.23 -4.69 -10.51
N GLN A 138 -15.16 -5.97 -10.89
CA GLN A 138 -15.97 -7.05 -10.31
C GLN A 138 -15.34 -7.66 -9.05
N THR A 139 -14.05 -7.44 -8.81
CA THR A 139 -13.36 -7.98 -7.62
C THR A 139 -13.82 -7.21 -6.39
N ARG A 140 -14.23 -7.94 -5.35
CA ARG A 140 -14.57 -7.33 -4.07
C ARG A 140 -13.29 -6.86 -3.35
N LEU A 141 -13.10 -5.55 -3.27
CA LEU A 141 -11.93 -4.94 -2.64
C LEU A 141 -12.24 -4.53 -1.19
N LEU A 142 -11.45 -5.04 -0.25
CA LEU A 142 -11.52 -4.69 1.17
C LEU A 142 -10.19 -4.07 1.59
N VAL A 143 -10.24 -2.82 2.04
CA VAL A 143 -9.06 -2.05 2.47
C VAL A 143 -8.89 -2.19 3.97
N GLN A 144 -7.68 -2.46 4.43
CA GLN A 144 -7.34 -2.68 5.84
C GLN A 144 -6.54 -1.50 6.36
N SER A 145 -6.81 -1.09 7.59
CA SER A 145 -6.01 -0.07 8.29
C SER A 145 -4.56 -0.52 8.41
N LEU A 146 -3.62 0.42 8.36
CA LEU A 146 -2.26 0.25 8.83
C LEU A 146 -2.23 -0.13 10.32
N LEU A 147 -1.35 -1.05 10.69
CA LEU A 147 -1.10 -1.39 12.08
C LEU A 147 -0.26 -0.32 12.78
N PRO A 148 -0.38 -0.16 14.12
CA PRO A 148 0.50 0.72 14.89
C PRO A 148 1.94 0.22 14.91
N VAL A 149 2.84 0.98 15.53
CA VAL A 149 4.24 0.57 15.78
C VAL A 149 4.58 0.74 17.25
N ASN A 150 5.55 -0.04 17.74
CA ASN A 150 6.11 0.10 19.07
C ASN A 150 7.58 0.48 18.98
N LEU A 151 7.88 1.74 19.28
CA LEU A 151 9.22 2.30 19.14
C LEU A 151 10.08 2.13 20.40
N GLU A 152 9.52 1.61 21.49
CA GLU A 152 10.29 1.27 22.70
C GLU A 152 11.31 0.16 22.41
N VAL A 153 11.05 -0.69 21.40
CA VAL A 153 11.95 -1.74 20.92
C VAL A 153 13.20 -1.16 20.22
N LYS A 154 13.17 0.11 19.78
CA LYS A 154 14.30 0.89 19.19
C LYS A 154 15.00 0.25 17.99
N LEU A 155 14.36 -0.70 17.31
CA LEU A 155 14.85 -1.29 16.07
C LEU A 155 14.51 -0.45 14.84
N TRP A 156 13.37 0.25 14.88
CA TRP A 156 12.81 0.99 13.74
C TRP A 156 12.90 2.51 13.96
N LYS A 157 14.11 3.04 14.18
CA LYS A 157 14.33 4.47 14.45
C LYS A 157 13.77 5.41 13.38
N ILE A 158 13.70 4.94 12.12
CA ILE A 158 13.13 5.72 11.01
C ILE A 158 11.64 6.02 11.20
N LEU A 159 10.96 5.28 12.08
CA LEU A 159 9.55 5.47 12.41
C LEU A 159 9.34 6.36 13.65
N GLU A 160 10.40 6.86 14.30
CA GLU A 160 10.28 7.80 15.43
C GLU A 160 9.51 9.06 15.03
N GLY A 161 8.39 9.31 15.73
CA GLY A 161 7.50 10.44 15.48
C GLY A 161 6.49 10.21 14.34
N GLN A 162 6.39 9.00 13.81
CA GLN A 162 5.47 8.65 12.72
C GLN A 162 4.16 7.99 13.19
N GLU A 163 3.98 7.78 14.50
CA GLU A 163 2.82 7.07 15.06
C GLU A 163 1.50 7.79 14.76
N ALA A 164 1.47 9.11 14.94
CA ALA A 164 0.31 9.93 14.61
C ALA A 164 0.01 9.91 13.10
N LYS A 165 1.05 9.90 12.26
CA LYS A 165 0.93 9.84 10.80
C LYS A 165 0.19 8.56 10.37
N ILE A 166 0.44 7.42 11.03
CA ILE A 166 -0.27 6.16 10.76
C ILE A 166 -1.77 6.30 11.06
N VAL A 167 -2.13 6.95 12.18
CA VAL A 167 -3.53 7.19 12.56
C VAL A 167 -4.22 8.10 11.55
N ASP A 168 -3.57 9.18 11.13
CA ASP A 168 -4.13 10.11 10.15
C ASP A 168 -4.33 9.47 8.77
N ILE A 169 -3.38 8.65 8.32
CA ILE A 169 -3.54 7.85 7.09
C ILE A 169 -4.74 6.91 7.22
N ASN A 170 -4.90 6.23 8.36
CA ASN A 170 -6.03 5.34 8.61
C ASN A 170 -7.38 6.07 8.55
N HIS A 171 -7.48 7.26 9.16
CA HIS A 171 -8.69 8.07 9.07
C HIS A 171 -9.01 8.46 7.63
N ARG A 172 -8.01 8.92 6.86
CA ARG A 172 -8.20 9.28 5.44
C ARG A 172 -8.62 8.08 4.59
N LEU A 173 -8.03 6.90 4.83
CA LEU A 173 -8.42 5.65 4.16
C LEU A 173 -9.86 5.25 4.50
N GLN A 174 -10.26 5.35 5.77
CA GLN A 174 -11.62 5.08 6.20
C GLN A 174 -12.61 6.03 5.50
N ASP A 175 -12.39 7.34 5.59
CA ASP A 175 -13.24 8.36 4.96
C ASP A 175 -13.33 8.19 3.44
N TYR A 176 -12.24 7.77 2.81
CA TYR A 176 -12.23 7.45 1.39
C TYR A 176 -13.08 6.23 1.08
N CYS A 177 -12.90 5.14 1.81
CA CYS A 177 -13.64 3.91 1.61
C CYS A 177 -15.15 4.14 1.83
N GLU A 178 -15.54 4.87 2.87
CA GLU A 178 -16.95 5.23 3.11
C GLU A 178 -17.56 6.01 1.95
N ARG A 179 -16.87 7.05 1.44
CA ARG A 179 -17.33 7.83 0.27
C ARG A 179 -17.41 7.01 -1.02
N GLN A 180 -16.53 6.03 -1.17
CA GLN A 180 -16.47 5.15 -2.34
C GLN A 180 -17.31 3.87 -2.19
N GLN A 181 -18.00 3.70 -1.06
CA GLN A 181 -18.75 2.50 -0.72
C GLN A 181 -17.90 1.22 -0.76
N LEU A 182 -16.64 1.33 -0.31
CA LEU A 182 -15.71 0.23 -0.13
C LEU A 182 -15.71 -0.21 1.33
N THR A 183 -15.48 -1.50 1.57
CA THR A 183 -15.29 -2.01 2.92
C THR A 183 -13.93 -1.58 3.46
N PHE A 184 -13.93 -0.87 4.60
CA PHE A 184 -12.73 -0.62 5.40
C PHE A 184 -12.74 -1.52 6.64
N ILE A 185 -11.66 -2.28 6.83
CA ILE A 185 -11.44 -3.16 7.98
C ILE A 185 -10.45 -2.47 8.92
N ASN A 186 -10.96 -1.88 10.00
CA ASN A 186 -10.14 -1.18 10.96
C ASN A 186 -9.53 -2.14 12.00
N LEU A 187 -8.33 -2.63 11.70
CA LEU A 187 -7.53 -3.49 12.59
C LEU A 187 -6.86 -2.69 13.70
N HIS A 188 -6.45 -1.45 13.42
CA HIS A 188 -5.55 -0.65 14.25
C HIS A 188 -5.90 -0.66 15.76
N PRO A 189 -7.16 -0.42 16.20
CA PRO A 189 -7.50 -0.38 17.62
C PRO A 189 -7.28 -1.69 18.38
N LEU A 190 -7.23 -2.83 17.67
CA LEU A 190 -7.00 -4.15 18.28
C LEU A 190 -5.52 -4.40 18.60
N PHE A 191 -4.63 -3.63 17.96
CA PHE A 191 -3.19 -3.76 18.09
C PHE A 191 -2.57 -2.64 18.93
N THR A 192 -3.30 -1.56 19.21
CA THR A 192 -2.83 -0.44 20.04
C THR A 192 -2.98 -0.71 21.53
N THR A 193 -2.15 -0.04 22.33
CA THR A 193 -2.40 0.14 23.76
C THR A 193 -3.54 1.14 24.00
N GLU A 194 -3.84 1.46 25.26
CA GLU A 194 -4.90 2.40 25.63
C GLU A 194 -4.69 3.82 25.09
N ASP A 195 -3.46 4.18 24.71
CA ASP A 195 -3.13 5.46 24.09
C ASP A 195 -3.64 5.60 22.65
N GLY A 196 -4.03 4.50 22.01
CA GLY A 196 -4.48 4.49 20.61
C GLY A 196 -3.37 4.75 19.60
N LEU A 197 -2.09 4.69 19.98
CA LEU A 197 -0.93 5.00 19.13
C LEU A 197 0.09 3.86 19.13
N THR A 198 0.44 3.37 20.31
CA THR A 198 1.56 2.45 20.50
C THR A 198 1.11 1.02 20.26
N MET A 199 1.84 0.24 19.46
CA MET A 199 1.56 -1.19 19.30
C MET A 199 1.79 -1.93 20.62
N ARG A 200 0.86 -2.79 20.98
CA ARG A 200 0.95 -3.70 22.11
C ARG A 200 2.20 -4.59 22.03
N ALA A 201 3.03 -4.55 23.06
CA ALA A 201 4.29 -5.31 23.11
C ALA A 201 4.08 -6.83 23.04
N ASP A 202 2.94 -7.36 23.51
CA ASP A 202 2.61 -8.79 23.45
C ASP A 202 2.20 -9.27 22.06
N LEU A 203 2.01 -8.36 21.10
CA LEU A 203 1.59 -8.67 19.73
C LEU A 203 2.68 -8.48 18.68
N THR A 204 3.88 -8.04 19.07
CA THR A 204 4.99 -7.77 18.14
C THR A 204 6.24 -8.57 18.46
N THR A 205 7.07 -8.82 17.45
CA THR A 205 8.40 -9.42 17.61
C THR A 205 9.51 -8.37 17.69
N ASP A 206 9.33 -7.22 17.04
CA ASP A 206 10.39 -6.22 16.84
C ASP A 206 9.91 -4.76 16.88
N GLY A 207 8.64 -4.53 17.20
CA GLY A 207 8.00 -3.22 17.23
C GLY A 207 7.31 -2.82 15.91
N LEU A 208 7.45 -3.58 14.83
CA LEU A 208 6.76 -3.33 13.56
C LEU A 208 6.00 -4.58 13.10
N HIS A 209 6.68 -5.73 13.09
CA HIS A 209 6.11 -6.99 12.66
C HIS A 209 5.38 -7.67 13.81
N ILE A 210 4.19 -8.19 13.50
CA ILE A 210 3.36 -8.88 14.48
C ILE A 210 3.80 -10.34 14.65
N ASN A 211 3.57 -10.87 15.84
CA ASN A 211 3.81 -12.27 16.15
C ASN A 211 2.57 -13.14 15.82
N GLU A 212 2.66 -14.45 16.06
CA GLU A 212 1.54 -15.39 15.83
C GLU A 212 0.25 -15.04 16.59
N ALA A 213 0.34 -14.39 17.76
CA ALA A 213 -0.87 -13.92 18.46
C ALA A 213 -1.54 -12.77 17.70
N GLY A 214 -0.75 -11.85 17.15
CA GLY A 214 -1.24 -10.80 16.26
C GLY A 214 -1.91 -11.38 15.00
N TYR A 215 -1.30 -12.37 14.35
CA TYR A 215 -1.91 -13.03 13.19
C TYR A 215 -3.21 -13.75 13.51
N ARG A 216 -3.34 -14.36 14.71
CA ARG A 216 -4.62 -14.95 15.14
C ARG A 216 -5.72 -13.90 15.31
N ILE A 217 -5.40 -12.73 15.88
CA ILE A 217 -6.34 -11.62 15.99
C ILE A 217 -6.76 -11.15 14.59
N TRP A 218 -5.79 -10.92 13.71
CA TRP A 218 -6.05 -10.49 12.34
C TRP A 218 -6.96 -11.49 11.61
N ALA A 219 -6.61 -12.78 11.59
CA ALA A 219 -7.44 -13.80 10.95
C ALA A 219 -8.87 -13.85 11.52
N CYS A 220 -9.02 -13.71 12.84
CA CYS A 220 -10.33 -13.66 13.49
C CYS A 220 -11.19 -12.49 13.00
N VAL A 221 -10.58 -11.31 12.79
CA VAL A 221 -11.29 -10.13 12.28
C VAL A 221 -11.74 -10.32 10.82
N LEU A 222 -10.96 -11.05 10.02
CA LEU A 222 -11.31 -11.26 8.61
C LEU A 222 -12.44 -12.28 8.41
N GLN A 223 -12.71 -13.15 9.39
CA GLN A 223 -13.68 -14.24 9.21
C GLN A 223 -15.09 -13.78 8.79
N PRO A 224 -15.73 -12.78 9.43
CA PRO A 224 -17.05 -12.35 9.01
C PRO A 224 -17.08 -11.80 7.57
N TYR A 225 -16.02 -11.10 7.15
CA TYR A 225 -15.90 -10.61 5.77
C TYR A 225 -15.69 -11.75 4.78
N LEU A 226 -14.91 -12.77 5.16
CA LEU A 226 -14.73 -13.97 4.36
C LEU A 226 -16.06 -14.71 4.16
N GLU A 227 -16.85 -14.89 5.22
CA GLU A 227 -18.18 -15.48 5.14
C GLU A 227 -19.07 -14.71 4.17
N GLU A 228 -19.12 -13.38 4.30
CA GLU A 228 -19.91 -12.50 3.42
C GLU A 228 -19.52 -12.65 1.93
N ILE A 229 -18.21 -12.59 1.63
CA ILE A 229 -17.66 -12.80 0.27
C ILE A 229 -18.06 -14.16 -0.30
N LEU A 230 -18.20 -15.18 0.54
CA LEU A 230 -18.53 -16.54 0.11
C LEU A 230 -20.03 -16.75 -0.07
N THR A 231 -20.88 -16.00 0.63
CA THR A 231 -22.33 -16.11 0.56
C THR A 231 -22.98 -15.22 -0.50
N ASP A 232 -22.33 -14.12 -0.91
CA ASP A 232 -22.82 -13.30 -2.02
C ASP A 232 -22.73 -14.10 -3.34
N GLN A 233 -23.90 -14.52 -3.83
CA GLN A 233 -24.14 -15.07 -5.17
C GLN A 233 -25.09 -14.17 -5.95
#